data_AF-A0A960BHR7-F1
#
_entry.id   AF-A0A960BHR7-F1
#
_cell.length_a   1.000
_cell.length_b   1.000
_cell.length_c   1.000
_cell.angle_alpha   90.00
_cell.angle_beta   90.00
_cell.angle_gamma   90.00
#
_symmetry.space_group_name_H-M   'P 1'
#
loop_
_entity.id
_entity.type
_entity.pdbx_description
1 polymer ?
#
loop_
_entity_poly.entity_id
_entity_poly.type
_entity_poly.pdbx_seq_one_letter_code
_entity_poly.pdbx_strand_id
1 'polypeptide(L)'
;MATIESASGRRPLVSLIGGESTGKSTLARRLAEVLPGLLVPEVLRTWVRERGRVPDAVEQWEVMRLQSAAEAAALRDLAAASAASAASATQFASADGPPPPRWVISDSGPLMTAVYSMLYYDDGSLLPVALSSIRGSALVVWCGDEIPWEAEVGVRDGEHMRAEAQRLIDSVLRDVADPPVIGVRGTVADRADQVRKALR
;
A
#
# COMPACT_ATOMS: atom_id res chain seq x y z
N MET A 1 -5.74 22.94 -3.28
CA MET A 1 -5.40 21.57 -3.72
C MET A 1 -6.66 20.73 -3.56
N ALA A 2 -7.35 20.41 -4.65
CA ALA A 2 -8.58 19.64 -4.58
C ALA A 2 -8.26 18.18 -4.18
N THR A 3 -8.69 17.76 -3.00
CA THR A 3 -8.61 16.37 -2.56
C THR A 3 -9.70 15.59 -3.28
N ILE A 4 -9.34 14.55 -4.02
CA ILE A 4 -10.34 13.61 -4.52
C ILE A 4 -10.85 12.84 -3.33
N GLU A 5 -12.13 13.00 -3.06
CA GLU A 5 -12.84 12.16 -2.14
C GLU A 5 -13.50 11.03 -2.94
N SER A 6 -13.29 9.79 -2.49
CA SER A 6 -14.14 8.68 -2.92
C SER A 6 -15.59 8.92 -2.48
N ALA A 7 -16.53 8.11 -2.93
CA ALA A 7 -17.95 8.24 -2.56
C ALA A 7 -18.19 8.27 -1.02
N SER A 8 -17.21 7.85 -0.22
CA SER A 8 -17.24 7.86 1.24
C SER A 8 -16.49 9.05 1.90
N GLY A 9 -16.05 10.07 1.15
CA GLY A 9 -15.25 11.19 1.70
C GLY A 9 -13.77 10.85 1.97
N ARG A 10 -13.34 9.62 1.65
CA ARG A 10 -11.98 9.11 1.95
C ARG A 10 -11.04 9.29 0.77
N ARG A 11 -9.73 9.43 1.03
CA ARG A 11 -8.71 9.36 -0.03
C ARG A 11 -8.81 8.01 -0.73
N PRO A 12 -8.80 7.93 -2.07
CA PRO A 12 -8.90 6.68 -2.82
C PRO A 12 -7.60 5.86 -2.78
N LEU A 13 -7.01 5.69 -1.59
CA LEU A 13 -5.77 4.97 -1.35
C LEU A 13 -6.08 3.63 -0.67
N VAL A 14 -5.56 2.56 -1.24
CA VAL A 14 -5.56 1.20 -0.70
C VAL A 14 -4.12 0.84 -0.37
N SER A 15 -3.79 0.68 0.92
CA SER A 15 -2.43 0.38 1.37
C SER A 15 -2.30 -1.07 1.78
N LEU A 16 -1.37 -1.81 1.15
CA LEU A 16 -1.11 -3.21 1.49
C LEU A 16 -0.02 -3.31 2.56
N ILE A 17 -0.24 -4.16 3.55
CA ILE A 17 0.69 -4.45 4.64
C ILE A 17 0.79 -5.96 4.91
N GLY A 18 1.83 -6.35 5.64
CA GLY A 18 2.14 -7.74 5.99
C GLY A 18 3.65 -8.00 5.98
N GLY A 19 4.09 -9.02 6.71
CA GLY A 19 5.50 -9.45 6.73
C GLY A 19 6.06 -9.85 5.36
N GLU A 20 7.35 -10.16 5.29
CA GLU A 20 7.96 -10.72 4.08
C GLU A 20 7.24 -12.00 3.61
N SER A 21 7.29 -12.34 2.33
CA SER A 21 6.63 -13.55 1.78
C SER A 21 5.14 -13.70 2.15
N THR A 22 4.38 -12.60 2.23
CA THR A 22 2.92 -12.60 2.42
C THR A 22 2.14 -12.27 1.15
N GLY A 23 2.83 -12.09 0.01
CA GLY A 23 2.20 -11.88 -1.29
C GLY A 23 1.72 -10.46 -1.60
N LYS A 24 2.15 -9.44 -0.82
CA LYS A 24 1.79 -8.02 -1.02
C LYS A 24 1.95 -7.56 -2.46
N SER A 25 3.15 -7.65 -3.03
CA SER A 25 3.43 -7.19 -4.39
C SER A 25 2.63 -7.92 -5.47
N THR A 26 2.32 -9.20 -5.24
CA THR A 26 1.46 -9.97 -6.15
C THR A 26 0.02 -9.51 -6.06
N LEU A 27 -0.49 -9.31 -4.85
CA LEU A 27 -1.84 -8.79 -4.64
C LEU A 27 -1.99 -7.35 -5.15
N ALA A 28 -1.02 -6.48 -4.93
CA ALA A 28 -1.05 -5.09 -5.37
C ALA A 28 -1.14 -4.98 -6.91
N ARG A 29 -0.31 -5.75 -7.63
CA ARG A 29 -0.39 -5.86 -9.09
C ARG A 29 -1.76 -6.37 -9.53
N ARG A 30 -2.27 -7.44 -8.90
CA ARG A 30 -3.60 -7.97 -9.23
C ARG A 30 -4.70 -6.93 -9.01
N LEU A 31 -4.65 -6.20 -7.90
CA LEU A 31 -5.62 -5.15 -7.57
C LEU A 31 -5.58 -4.02 -8.60
N ALA A 32 -4.40 -3.61 -9.06
CA ALA A 32 -4.26 -2.60 -10.11
C ALA A 32 -4.81 -3.06 -11.48
N GLU A 33 -4.90 -4.38 -11.74
CA GLU A 33 -5.53 -4.92 -12.94
C GLU A 33 -7.06 -5.03 -12.82
N VAL A 34 -7.57 -5.48 -11.66
CA VAL A 34 -9.02 -5.75 -11.48
C VAL A 34 -9.81 -4.55 -10.96
N LEU A 35 -9.11 -3.56 -10.41
CA LEU A 35 -9.64 -2.25 -10.09
C LEU A 35 -9.07 -1.26 -11.10
N PRO A 36 -9.76 -0.15 -11.41
CA PRO A 36 -9.16 0.95 -12.16
C PRO A 36 -8.12 1.64 -11.25
N GLY A 37 -6.94 1.04 -11.09
CA GLY A 37 -5.97 1.37 -10.05
C GLY A 37 -4.63 1.86 -10.59
N LEU A 38 -4.08 2.91 -9.98
CA LEU A 38 -2.68 3.31 -10.15
C LEU A 38 -1.83 2.59 -9.10
N LEU A 39 -0.89 1.75 -9.55
CA LEU A 39 0.03 1.04 -8.65
C LEU A 39 1.19 1.96 -8.24
N VAL A 40 1.42 2.07 -6.94
CA VAL A 40 2.63 2.63 -6.34
C VAL A 40 3.49 1.46 -5.87
N PRO A 41 4.60 1.15 -6.58
CA PRO A 41 5.47 0.04 -6.21
C PRO A 41 6.33 0.36 -4.99
N GLU A 42 6.95 -0.68 -4.44
CA GLU A 42 7.74 -0.58 -3.21
C GLU A 42 9.03 0.19 -3.45
N VAL A 43 9.11 1.42 -2.92
CA VAL A 43 10.27 2.28 -3.08
C VAL A 43 11.52 1.66 -2.46
N LEU A 44 11.39 0.93 -1.35
CA LEU A 44 12.51 0.25 -0.70
C LEU A 44 13.24 -0.69 -1.67
N ARG A 45 12.52 -1.41 -2.54
CA ARG A 45 13.16 -2.30 -3.55
C ARG A 45 14.06 -1.53 -4.50
N THR A 46 13.59 -0.37 -4.96
CA THR A 46 14.38 0.50 -5.84
C THR A 46 15.57 1.09 -5.09
N TRP A 47 15.35 1.57 -3.87
CA TRP A 47 16.39 2.13 -3.02
C TRP A 47 17.53 1.12 -2.78
N VAL A 48 17.20 -0.12 -2.43
CA VAL A 48 18.17 -1.21 -2.21
C VAL A 48 18.91 -1.56 -3.49
N ARG A 49 18.20 -1.71 -4.62
CA ARG A 49 18.80 -2.03 -5.92
C ARG A 49 19.80 -0.96 -6.37
N GLU A 50 19.50 0.31 -6.13
CA GLU A 50 20.36 1.43 -6.53
C GLU A 50 21.61 1.56 -5.66
N ARG A 51 21.53 1.19 -4.38
CA ARG A 51 22.63 1.35 -3.41
C ARG A 51 23.40 0.06 -3.12
N GLY A 52 22.85 -1.10 -3.48
CA GLY A 52 23.45 -2.40 -3.21
C GLY A 52 23.47 -2.80 -1.73
N ARG A 53 22.63 -2.17 -0.88
CA ARG A 53 22.50 -2.47 0.55
C ARG A 53 21.11 -2.09 1.08
N VAL A 54 20.78 -2.54 2.28
CA VAL A 54 19.59 -2.10 3.04
C VAL A 54 19.85 -0.75 3.74
N PRO A 55 18.78 0.05 3.98
CA PRO A 55 18.90 1.30 4.73
C PRO A 55 19.29 1.04 6.18
N ASP A 56 20.04 1.93 6.79
CA ASP A 56 20.20 1.97 8.25
C ASP A 56 18.96 2.60 8.94
N ALA A 57 18.97 2.67 10.27
CA ALA A 57 17.87 3.22 11.06
C ALA A 57 17.52 4.67 10.68
N VAL A 58 18.52 5.52 10.40
CA VAL A 58 18.30 6.92 10.04
C VAL A 58 17.73 7.01 8.63
N GLU A 59 18.21 6.18 7.71
CA GLU A 59 17.76 6.13 6.32
C GLU A 59 16.33 5.61 6.15
N GLN A 60 15.75 4.95 7.16
CA GLN A 60 14.33 4.60 7.15
C GLN A 60 13.43 5.85 7.01
N TRP A 61 13.85 7.01 7.54
CA TRP A 61 13.15 8.27 7.32
C TRP A 61 13.13 8.69 5.85
N GLU A 62 14.24 8.50 5.13
CA GLU A 62 14.31 8.79 3.70
C GLU A 62 13.37 7.87 2.93
N VAL A 63 13.43 6.56 3.18
CA VAL A 63 12.59 5.57 2.52
C VAL A 63 11.10 5.87 2.74
N MET A 64 10.71 6.15 3.99
CA MET A 64 9.32 6.50 4.33
C MET A 64 8.85 7.76 3.60
N ARG A 65 9.70 8.79 3.55
CA ARG A 65 9.41 10.05 2.85
C ARG A 65 9.24 9.82 1.35
N LEU A 66 10.10 9.02 0.74
CA LEU A 66 10.03 8.71 -0.68
C LEU A 66 8.77 7.90 -1.03
N GLN A 67 8.40 6.89 -0.23
CA GLN A 67 7.15 6.15 -0.41
C GLN A 67 5.93 7.09 -0.29
N SER A 68 5.91 7.93 0.75
CA SER A 68 4.83 8.91 0.96
C SER A 68 4.71 9.90 -0.20
N ALA A 69 5.84 10.34 -0.76
CA ALA A 69 5.86 11.23 -1.93
C ALA A 69 5.32 10.54 -3.18
N ALA A 70 5.61 9.25 -3.38
CA ALA A 70 5.08 8.44 -4.47
C ALA A 70 3.57 8.24 -4.36
N GLU A 71 3.05 7.94 -3.16
CA GLU A 71 1.59 7.88 -2.91
C GLU A 71 0.91 9.22 -3.21
N ALA A 72 1.50 10.33 -2.73
CA ALA A 72 0.97 11.66 -2.98
C ALA A 72 0.98 12.04 -4.48
N ALA A 73 1.98 11.59 -5.24
CA ALA A 73 2.04 11.79 -6.68
C ALA A 73 0.91 11.03 -7.40
N ALA A 74 0.76 9.74 -7.10
CA ALA A 74 -0.31 8.92 -7.69
C ALA A 74 -1.72 9.46 -7.37
N LEU A 75 -1.93 9.98 -6.16
CA LEU A 75 -3.19 10.63 -5.79
C LEU A 75 -3.45 11.92 -6.60
N ARG A 76 -2.42 12.70 -6.92
CA ARG A 76 -2.57 13.88 -7.79
C ARG A 76 -2.85 13.49 -9.24
N ASP A 77 -2.19 12.45 -9.75
CA ASP A 77 -2.41 11.97 -11.11
C ASP A 77 -3.84 11.43 -11.28
N LEU A 78 -4.36 10.74 -10.27
CA LEU A 78 -5.75 10.31 -10.20
C LEU A 78 -6.72 11.50 -10.26
N ALA A 79 -6.36 12.63 -9.63
CA ALA A 79 -7.19 13.84 -9.57
C ALA A 79 -7.28 14.49 -10.94
N ALA A 80 -6.13 14.60 -11.60
CA ALA A 80 -6.02 15.11 -12.95
C ALA A 80 -6.81 14.24 -13.94
N ALA A 81 -6.69 12.91 -13.85
CA ALA A 81 -7.42 11.99 -14.72
C ALA A 81 -8.95 12.07 -14.52
N SER A 82 -9.40 12.21 -13.27
CA SER A 82 -10.81 12.35 -12.92
C SER A 82 -11.38 13.68 -13.45
N ALA A 83 -10.65 14.79 -13.28
CA ALA A 83 -11.06 16.11 -13.77
C ALA A 83 -11.10 16.16 -15.31
N ALA A 84 -10.12 15.58 -15.99
CA ALA A 84 -10.11 15.48 -17.45
C ALA A 84 -11.30 14.67 -17.97
N SER A 85 -11.62 13.54 -17.33
CA SER A 85 -12.76 12.70 -17.70
C SER A 85 -14.10 13.43 -17.52
N ALA A 86 -14.26 14.21 -16.45
CA ALA A 86 -15.45 15.03 -16.22
C ALA A 86 -15.61 16.14 -17.28
N ALA A 87 -14.50 16.77 -17.69
CA ALA A 87 -14.52 17.79 -18.75
C ALA A 87 -14.90 17.18 -20.11
N SER A 88 -14.35 16.02 -20.46
CA SER A 88 -14.60 15.32 -21.73
C SER A 88 -15.98 14.67 -21.82
N ALA A 89 -16.63 14.32 -20.70
CA ALA A 89 -18.00 13.76 -20.70
C ALA A 89 -19.06 14.71 -21.30
N THR A 90 -18.71 15.98 -21.52
CA THR A 90 -19.57 17.00 -22.16
C THR A 90 -19.53 16.95 -23.70
N GLN A 91 -18.61 16.19 -24.30
CA GLN A 91 -18.47 16.01 -25.74
C GLN A 91 -18.52 14.52 -26.07
N PHE A 92 -19.36 14.13 -27.05
CA PHE A 92 -19.63 12.74 -27.48
C PHE A 92 -18.44 11.79 -27.29
N ALA A 93 -18.44 11.06 -26.16
CA ALA A 93 -17.38 10.14 -25.81
C ALA A 93 -17.63 8.78 -26.47
N SER A 94 -16.71 8.38 -27.37
CA SER A 94 -16.58 6.98 -27.79
C SER A 94 -16.19 6.14 -26.58
N ALA A 95 -16.98 5.11 -26.26
CA ALA A 95 -16.88 4.33 -25.03
C ALA A 95 -15.73 3.29 -24.99
N ASP A 96 -14.81 3.33 -25.95
CA ASP A 96 -13.85 2.22 -26.20
C ASP A 96 -12.50 2.36 -25.47
N GLY A 97 -12.34 3.35 -24.59
CA GLY A 97 -11.15 3.50 -23.74
C GLY A 97 -11.29 2.81 -22.37
N PRO A 98 -10.18 2.38 -21.73
CA PRO A 98 -10.23 1.90 -20.36
C PRO A 98 -10.81 2.99 -19.43
N PRO A 99 -11.61 2.62 -18.42
CA PRO A 99 -12.17 3.60 -17.50
C PRO A 99 -11.05 4.36 -16.76
N PRO A 100 -11.26 5.65 -16.41
CA PRO A 100 -10.26 6.41 -15.69
C PRO A 100 -9.94 5.75 -14.34
N PRO A 101 -8.69 5.88 -13.86
CA PRO A 101 -8.31 5.34 -12.56
C PRO A 101 -9.16 5.95 -11.45
N ARG A 102 -9.56 5.12 -10.49
CA ARG A 102 -10.37 5.49 -9.32
C ARG A 102 -9.70 5.13 -7.98
N TRP A 103 -8.64 4.33 -8.01
CA TRP A 103 -7.88 3.93 -6.83
C TRP A 103 -6.38 4.12 -7.01
N VAL A 104 -5.67 4.39 -5.91
CA VAL A 104 -4.22 4.24 -5.78
C VAL A 104 -3.98 2.99 -4.93
N ILE A 105 -3.16 2.08 -5.43
CA ILE A 105 -2.81 0.82 -4.75
C ILE A 105 -1.34 0.91 -4.33
N SER A 106 -1.05 0.90 -3.03
CA SER A 106 0.32 1.06 -2.50
C SER A 106 0.91 -0.28 -2.03
N ASP A 107 2.03 -0.66 -2.63
CA ASP A 107 2.83 -1.85 -2.30
C ASP A 107 4.17 -1.42 -1.71
N SER A 108 4.48 -1.68 -0.45
CA SER A 108 3.56 -1.43 0.66
C SER A 108 3.58 0.05 1.05
N GLY A 109 2.57 0.54 1.77
CA GLY A 109 2.59 1.92 2.26
C GLY A 109 3.65 2.20 3.34
N PRO A 110 3.81 3.49 3.73
CA PRO A 110 4.78 3.95 4.75
C PRO A 110 4.74 3.21 6.09
N LEU A 111 3.58 2.61 6.44
CA LEU A 111 3.42 1.82 7.64
C LEU A 111 4.39 0.64 7.72
N MET A 112 4.70 -0.03 6.60
CA MET A 112 5.64 -1.14 6.64
C MET A 112 7.08 -0.68 6.92
N THR A 113 7.47 0.51 6.47
CA THR A 113 8.77 1.10 6.81
C THR A 113 8.89 1.32 8.33
N ALA A 114 7.85 1.84 8.97
CA ALA A 114 7.84 2.00 10.43
C ALA A 114 7.86 0.65 11.17
N VAL A 115 7.09 -0.34 10.71
CA VAL A 115 7.09 -1.70 11.29
C VAL A 115 8.48 -2.34 11.22
N TYR A 116 9.16 -2.25 10.08
CA TYR A 116 10.50 -2.80 9.94
C TYR A 116 11.55 -1.99 10.69
N SER A 117 11.36 -0.68 10.85
CA SER A 117 12.22 0.13 11.71
C SER A 117 12.17 -0.33 13.17
N MET A 118 10.97 -0.59 13.68
CA MET A 118 10.78 -1.18 15.01
C MET A 118 11.41 -2.57 15.12
N LEU A 119 11.22 -3.40 14.09
CA LEU A 119 11.70 -4.79 14.09
C LEU A 119 13.23 -4.91 14.06
N TYR A 120 13.90 -4.16 13.19
CA TYR A 120 15.35 -4.30 12.99
C TYR A 120 16.19 -3.37 13.88
N TYR A 121 15.64 -2.24 14.32
CA TYR A 121 16.42 -1.21 15.00
C TYR A 121 15.85 -0.78 16.35
N ASP A 122 14.75 -1.40 16.81
CA ASP A 122 14.02 -0.97 18.02
C ASP A 122 13.64 0.54 17.95
N ASP A 123 13.42 1.05 16.74
CA ASP A 123 13.12 2.45 16.48
C ASP A 123 11.66 2.65 16.07
N GLY A 124 10.84 3.08 17.04
CA GLY A 124 9.44 3.46 16.86
C GLY A 124 9.20 4.90 16.43
N SER A 125 10.23 5.70 16.15
CA SER A 125 10.11 7.14 15.86
C SER A 125 9.28 7.45 14.60
N LEU A 126 9.24 6.53 13.64
CA LEU A 126 8.47 6.65 12.40
C LEU A 126 6.97 6.37 12.59
N LEU A 127 6.59 5.66 13.65
CA LEU A 127 5.23 5.13 13.80
C LEU A 127 4.14 6.23 13.81
N PRO A 128 4.29 7.35 14.53
CA PRO A 128 3.27 8.41 14.50
C PRO A 128 3.05 8.99 13.10
N VAL A 129 4.12 9.12 12.32
CA VAL A 129 4.05 9.64 10.94
C VAL A 129 3.41 8.62 10.01
N ALA A 130 3.78 7.34 10.14
CA ALA A 130 3.18 6.24 9.40
C ALA A 130 1.67 6.13 9.66
N LEU A 131 1.22 6.18 10.91
CA LEU A 131 -0.21 6.13 11.25
C LEU A 131 -0.97 7.35 10.70
N SER A 132 -0.38 8.53 10.75
CA SER A 132 -0.94 9.73 10.11
C SER A 132 -1.08 9.56 8.60
N SER A 133 -0.11 8.92 7.93
CA SER A 133 -0.11 8.72 6.48
C SER A 133 -1.26 7.83 5.98
N ILE A 134 -1.68 6.83 6.77
CA ILE A 134 -2.78 5.93 6.40
C ILE A 134 -4.15 6.50 6.77
N ARG A 135 -4.23 7.43 7.73
CA ARG A 135 -5.49 8.00 8.22
C ARG A 135 -6.32 8.63 7.11
N GLY A 136 -7.61 8.32 7.03
CA GLY A 136 -8.51 8.81 5.97
C GLY A 136 -8.31 8.15 4.59
N SER A 137 -7.45 7.14 4.48
CA SER A 137 -7.41 6.27 3.30
C SER A 137 -8.70 5.45 3.16
N ALA A 138 -8.93 4.90 1.97
CA ALA A 138 -10.09 4.08 1.71
C ALA A 138 -10.03 2.76 2.48
N LEU A 139 -8.86 2.11 2.48
CA LEU A 139 -8.68 0.80 3.08
C LEU A 139 -7.21 0.50 3.37
N VAL A 140 -6.94 -0.18 4.48
CA VAL A 140 -5.67 -0.88 4.73
C VAL A 140 -5.92 -2.38 4.61
N VAL A 141 -5.12 -3.06 3.81
CA VAL A 141 -5.24 -4.50 3.51
C VAL A 141 -4.09 -5.24 4.14
N TRP A 142 -4.38 -6.01 5.18
CA TRP A 142 -3.41 -6.86 5.85
C TRP A 142 -3.36 -8.26 5.23
N CYS A 143 -2.26 -8.55 4.55
CA CYS A 143 -2.01 -9.83 3.89
C CYS A 143 -1.68 -10.93 4.90
N GLY A 144 -2.45 -12.02 4.88
CA GLY A 144 -2.18 -13.22 5.64
C GLY A 144 -0.90 -13.95 5.20
N ASP A 145 -0.31 -14.66 6.15
CA ASP A 145 0.94 -15.43 6.08
C ASP A 145 0.73 -16.93 5.81
N GLU A 146 -0.48 -17.36 5.44
CA GLU A 146 -0.80 -18.77 5.20
C GLU A 146 -0.17 -19.36 3.93
N ILE A 147 0.47 -18.52 3.10
CA ILE A 147 1.20 -18.98 1.91
C ILE A 147 2.60 -19.46 2.29
N PRO A 148 3.19 -20.42 1.54
CA PRO A 148 4.55 -20.87 1.78
C PRO A 148 5.53 -19.71 1.84
N TRP A 149 6.43 -19.73 2.84
CA TRP A 149 7.54 -18.78 2.85
C TRP A 149 8.53 -19.16 1.75
N GLU A 150 8.89 -18.19 0.93
CA GLU A 150 9.88 -18.36 -0.12
C GLU A 150 11.14 -17.58 0.26
N ALA A 151 12.29 -18.24 0.18
CA ALA A 151 13.59 -17.61 0.39
C ALA A 151 13.95 -16.71 -0.80
N GLU A 152 14.62 -15.60 -0.50
CA GLU A 152 15.24 -14.74 -1.50
C GLU A 152 16.55 -14.24 -0.90
N VAL A 153 17.68 -14.78 -1.39
CA VAL A 153 19.00 -14.58 -0.80
C VAL A 153 19.35 -13.10 -0.77
N GLY A 154 19.66 -12.57 0.42
CA GLY A 154 20.00 -11.16 0.64
C GLY A 154 18.81 -10.21 0.63
N VAL A 155 17.58 -10.73 0.56
CA VAL A 155 16.34 -9.93 0.54
C VAL A 155 15.38 -10.34 1.67
N ARG A 156 15.34 -11.62 2.04
CA ARG A 156 14.42 -12.14 3.06
C ARG A 156 15.18 -12.84 4.18
N ASP A 157 14.81 -12.51 5.42
CA ASP A 157 15.57 -12.87 6.61
C ASP A 157 15.03 -14.12 7.33
N GLY A 158 13.78 -14.51 7.07
CA GLY A 158 13.25 -15.79 7.51
C GLY A 158 11.78 -15.78 7.92
N GLU A 159 11.19 -16.98 7.98
CA GLU A 159 9.81 -17.17 8.44
C GLU A 159 9.55 -16.61 9.85
N HIS A 160 10.56 -16.61 10.73
CA HIS A 160 10.47 -16.00 12.05
C HIS A 160 10.31 -14.47 11.97
N MET A 161 11.03 -13.81 11.06
CA MET A 161 10.90 -12.36 10.81
C MET A 161 9.53 -12.02 10.23
N ARG A 162 9.02 -12.85 9.32
CA ARG A 162 7.63 -12.75 8.84
C ARG A 162 6.64 -12.77 10.01
N ALA A 163 6.75 -13.76 10.90
CA ALA A 163 5.84 -13.91 12.03
C ALA A 163 5.94 -12.74 13.03
N GLU A 164 7.14 -12.18 13.22
CA GLU A 164 7.34 -11.03 14.10
C GLU A 164 6.77 -9.74 13.52
N ALA A 165 6.96 -9.50 12.23
CA ALA A 165 6.30 -8.39 11.53
C ALA A 165 4.77 -8.48 11.65
N GLN A 166 4.17 -9.68 11.52
CA GLN A 166 2.71 -9.86 11.71
C GLN A 166 2.28 -9.49 13.14
N ARG A 167 3.05 -9.88 14.17
CA ARG A 167 2.77 -9.52 15.57
C ARG A 167 2.86 -8.02 15.82
N LEU A 168 3.87 -7.36 15.25
CA LEU A 168 4.02 -5.91 15.34
C LEU A 168 2.88 -5.17 14.64
N ILE A 169 2.46 -5.63 13.45
CA ILE A 169 1.30 -5.07 12.74
C ILE A 169 0.03 -5.18 13.60
N ASP A 170 -0.23 -6.34 14.21
CA ASP A 170 -1.37 -6.52 15.13
C ASP A 170 -1.34 -5.50 16.26
N SER A 171 -0.17 -5.35 16.91
CA SER A 171 0.01 -4.42 18.01
C SER A 171 -0.20 -2.97 17.60
N VAL A 172 0.32 -2.58 16.43
CA VAL A 172 0.25 -1.21 15.93
C VAL A 172 -1.17 -0.83 15.50
N LEU A 173 -1.93 -1.77 14.92
CA LEU A 173 -3.26 -1.50 14.38
C LEU A 173 -4.41 -1.73 15.36
N ARG A 174 -4.15 -2.34 16.53
CA ARG A 174 -5.15 -2.67 17.55
C ARG A 174 -6.13 -1.53 17.87
N ASP A 175 -5.61 -0.31 17.98
CA ASP A 175 -6.37 0.88 18.36
C ASP A 175 -6.60 1.86 17.20
N VAL A 176 -6.31 1.44 15.95
CA VAL A 176 -6.53 2.27 14.76
C VAL A 176 -7.99 2.20 14.35
N ALA A 177 -8.74 3.26 14.66
CA ALA A 177 -10.14 3.39 14.26
C ALA A 177 -10.34 3.86 12.80
N ASP A 178 -9.31 4.46 12.19
CA ASP A 178 -9.37 5.04 10.85
C ASP A 178 -8.01 4.92 10.14
N PRO A 179 -7.92 4.32 8.94
CA PRO A 179 -8.99 3.83 8.06
C PRO A 179 -9.49 2.41 8.43
N PRO A 180 -10.53 1.88 7.75
CA PRO A 180 -10.88 0.47 7.86
C PRO A 180 -9.67 -0.42 7.53
N VAL A 181 -9.45 -1.44 8.36
CA VAL A 181 -8.42 -2.47 8.16
C VAL A 181 -9.13 -3.79 7.92
N ILE A 182 -8.74 -4.53 6.88
CA ILE A 182 -9.21 -5.91 6.65
C ILE A 182 -8.03 -6.87 6.56
N GLY A 183 -8.17 -8.04 7.16
CA GLY A 183 -7.30 -9.19 6.89
C GLY A 183 -7.76 -9.92 5.63
N VAL A 184 -6.84 -10.29 4.75
CA VAL A 184 -7.14 -11.08 3.54
C VAL A 184 -6.36 -12.38 3.50
N ARG A 185 -7.04 -13.46 3.12
CA ARG A 185 -6.47 -14.81 3.03
C ARG A 185 -6.90 -15.56 1.76
N GLY A 186 -6.21 -16.65 1.43
CA GLY A 186 -6.50 -17.51 0.29
C GLY A 186 -5.66 -17.16 -0.94
N THR A 187 -6.14 -17.57 -2.12
CA THR A 187 -5.44 -17.29 -3.38
C THR A 187 -5.40 -15.79 -3.69
N VAL A 188 -4.55 -15.39 -4.64
CA VAL A 188 -4.48 -13.99 -5.10
C VAL A 188 -5.85 -13.51 -5.61
N ALA A 189 -6.63 -14.38 -6.25
CA ALA A 189 -7.99 -14.08 -6.69
C ALA A 189 -8.95 -13.88 -5.51
N ASP A 190 -8.92 -14.79 -4.53
CA ASP A 190 -9.78 -14.69 -3.32
C ASP A 190 -9.51 -13.40 -2.55
N ARG A 191 -8.23 -13.06 -2.37
CA ARG A 191 -7.78 -11.85 -1.67
C ARG A 191 -8.22 -10.59 -2.43
N ALA A 192 -8.07 -10.55 -3.76
CA ALA A 192 -8.54 -9.44 -4.58
C ALA A 192 -10.07 -9.26 -4.50
N ASP A 193 -10.82 -10.36 -4.45
CA ASP A 193 -12.27 -10.31 -4.29
C ASP A 193 -12.71 -9.82 -2.90
N GLN A 194 -11.99 -10.18 -1.83
CA GLN A 194 -12.22 -9.64 -0.49
C GLN A 194 -12.03 -8.12 -0.46
N VAL A 195 -10.94 -7.62 -1.04
CA VAL A 195 -10.67 -6.18 -1.16
C VAL A 195 -11.76 -5.47 -1.96
N ARG A 196 -12.13 -6.02 -3.13
CA ARG A 196 -13.19 -5.45 -3.97
C ARG A 196 -14.53 -5.36 -3.24
N LYS A 197 -14.87 -6.35 -2.41
CA LYS A 197 -16.10 -6.32 -1.60
C LYS A 197 -16.06 -5.25 -0.51
N ALA A 198 -14.89 -5.01 0.10
CA ALA A 198 -14.72 -4.00 1.14
C ALA A 198 -14.72 -2.55 0.63
N LEU A 199 -14.45 -2.33 -0.67
CA LEU A 199 -14.47 -1.02 -1.32
C LEU A 199 -15.85 -0.62 -1.90
N ARG A 200 -16.89 -1.46 -1.71
CA ARG A 200 -18.25 -1.24 -2.24
C ARG A 200 -19.14 -0.47 -1.27
#